data_AF-A0A4U9HD53-F1
#
_entry.id   AF-A0A4U9HD53-F1
#
_cell.length_a   1.000
_cell.length_b   1.000
_cell.length_c   1.000
_cell.angle_alpha   90.00
_cell.angle_beta   90.00
_cell.angle_gamma   90.00
#
_symmetry.space_group_name_H-M   'P 1'
#
loop_
_entity.id
_entity.type
_entity.pdbx_description
1 polymer ?
#
loop_
_entity_poly.entity_id
_entity_poly.type
_entity_poly.pdbx_seq_one_letter_code
_entity_poly.pdbx_strand_id
1 'polypeptide(L)'
;MTDNSPLDPTSMTNCTGEVGEPAGQCNQEFTNQIKLVPVNGDAVVLKGVPWSVHFKNTTNQRGKTNDRGETERFKTSKPELFFALVGKLSEGFRKRGGSFGSLGEIEERKISLVTMPDYPEKEVPYCSGYDYITVVGARTAPRDWRWQGGYGLTAESKGNQYRFINCGIRQLCEFPPASKDNYSVQRIMVVFQQGYTEYDIGKINEYTERHHARIVYVKNKEEFVDFLIKRKSKNRLIKEMVFFCHGIINIASFHYAGNDVEAGEFSINDIKNVYESIFDYDAEITTYACRAGISVDAGDLYNKDAGQKLSPAQKMADSWDVKVNALEMRSSYVGIYGTVEEIKKASSYGDVIKNINMRWMSIKQRKLKVIYMQNLQSFQVTMM
;
A
#
# COMPACT_ATOMS: atom_id res chain seq x y z
N MET A 1 41.86 -17.18 -41.94
CA MET A 1 40.64 -17.29 -41.13
C MET A 1 40.87 -16.42 -39.91
N THR A 2 40.31 -15.21 -39.92
CA THR A 2 40.46 -14.23 -38.83
C THR A 2 39.52 -14.61 -37.70
N ASP A 3 40.13 -14.97 -36.58
CA ASP A 3 39.48 -15.35 -35.34
C ASP A 3 38.87 -14.09 -34.68
N ASN A 4 37.60 -13.79 -35.00
CA ASN A 4 36.85 -12.72 -34.35
C ASN A 4 36.31 -13.24 -33.00
N SER A 5 37.22 -13.43 -32.05
CA SER A 5 36.84 -13.48 -30.64
C SER A 5 36.60 -12.04 -30.17
N PRO A 6 35.45 -11.71 -29.54
CA PRO A 6 35.23 -10.38 -29.01
C PRO A 6 36.30 -10.09 -27.95
N LEU A 7 37.17 -9.11 -28.22
CA LEU A 7 38.18 -8.64 -27.29
C LEU A 7 37.52 -8.32 -25.95
N ASP A 8 37.99 -8.92 -24.86
CA ASP A 8 37.57 -8.57 -23.51
C ASP A 8 37.84 -7.07 -23.32
N PRO A 9 36.81 -6.22 -23.19
CA PRO A 9 36.99 -4.77 -23.12
C PRO A 9 37.83 -4.35 -21.91
N THR A 10 37.98 -5.21 -20.89
CA THR A 10 38.79 -4.94 -19.70
C THR A 10 40.28 -5.31 -19.85
N SER A 11 40.68 -5.90 -20.98
CA SER A 11 42.06 -6.34 -21.25
C SER A 11 43.00 -5.23 -21.76
N MET A 12 42.52 -3.98 -21.89
CA MET A 12 43.37 -2.85 -22.30
C MET A 12 44.46 -2.57 -21.26
N THR A 13 45.72 -2.58 -21.71
CA THR A 13 46.91 -2.26 -20.91
C THR A 13 46.96 -0.79 -20.50
N ASN A 14 47.59 -0.51 -19.34
CA ASN A 14 47.80 0.85 -18.84
C ASN A 14 48.50 1.71 -19.92
N CYS A 15 47.86 2.83 -20.24
CA CYS A 15 48.37 3.83 -21.17
C CYS A 15 49.62 4.51 -20.58
N THR A 16 50.79 4.31 -21.21
CA THR A 16 52.06 4.98 -20.84
C THR A 16 52.51 6.01 -21.88
N GLY A 17 51.65 6.41 -22.82
CA GLY A 17 51.99 7.31 -23.92
C GLY A 17 51.68 8.79 -23.65
N GLU A 18 52.48 9.68 -24.23
CA GLU A 18 52.31 11.14 -24.14
C GLU A 18 51.09 11.65 -24.94
N VAL A 19 50.57 12.80 -24.52
CA VAL A 19 49.42 13.47 -25.13
C VAL A 19 49.75 13.90 -26.56
N GLY A 20 49.09 13.29 -27.55
CA GLY A 20 49.13 13.73 -28.96
C GLY A 20 49.76 12.76 -29.95
N GLU A 21 50.20 11.57 -29.53
CA GLU A 21 50.66 10.55 -30.49
C GLU A 21 49.49 9.85 -31.24
N PRO A 22 49.71 9.36 -32.47
CA PRO A 22 48.68 8.75 -33.32
C PRO A 22 48.13 7.42 -32.77
N ALA A 23 48.72 6.88 -31.70
CA ALA A 23 48.18 5.79 -30.88
C ALA A 23 47.25 6.34 -29.78
N GLY A 24 46.36 7.27 -30.15
CA GLY A 24 45.55 8.10 -29.25
C GLY A 24 44.46 7.34 -28.49
N GLN A 25 44.84 6.46 -27.57
CA GLN A 25 43.96 5.93 -26.51
C GLN A 25 44.32 6.48 -25.11
N CYS A 26 45.42 7.23 -24.97
CA CYS A 26 45.94 7.69 -23.68
C CYS A 26 45.15 8.82 -23.00
N ASN A 27 44.15 9.41 -23.66
CA ASN A 27 43.28 10.46 -23.10
C ASN A 27 41.78 10.14 -23.23
N GLN A 28 41.45 8.88 -23.53
CA GLN A 28 40.06 8.49 -23.74
C GLN A 28 39.37 8.31 -22.40
N GLU A 29 38.36 9.13 -22.12
CA GLU A 29 37.56 9.02 -20.90
C GLU A 29 36.57 7.86 -21.04
N PHE A 30 36.64 6.89 -20.12
CA PHE A 30 35.68 5.79 -20.06
C PHE A 30 34.58 6.14 -19.08
N THR A 31 33.33 6.14 -19.55
CA THR A 31 32.20 6.54 -18.72
C THR A 31 31.02 5.62 -18.84
N ASN A 32 30.07 5.78 -17.94
CA ASN A 32 28.72 5.24 -18.09
C ASN A 32 27.73 6.09 -17.28
N GLN A 33 26.47 6.08 -17.68
CA GLN A 33 25.38 6.73 -16.96
C GLN A 33 24.16 5.83 -17.03
N ILE A 34 23.42 5.72 -15.93
CA ILE A 34 22.18 4.95 -15.90
C ILE A 34 21.03 5.95 -15.89
N LYS A 35 20.02 5.68 -16.72
CA LYS A 35 18.77 6.44 -16.74
C LYS A 35 17.61 5.51 -16.43
N LEU A 36 16.96 5.75 -15.30
CA LEU A 36 15.75 5.02 -14.96
C LEU A 36 14.60 5.49 -15.83
N VAL A 37 13.90 4.55 -16.45
CA VAL A 37 12.74 4.84 -17.29
C VAL A 37 11.50 4.14 -16.74
N PRO A 38 10.31 4.75 -16.84
CA PRO A 38 9.08 4.08 -16.46
C PRO A 38 8.82 2.84 -17.31
N VAL A 39 8.24 1.83 -16.69
CA VAL A 39 7.79 0.63 -17.41
C VAL A 39 6.57 1.00 -18.24
N ASN A 40 6.57 0.60 -19.52
CA ASN A 40 5.47 0.81 -20.48
C ASN A 40 5.19 2.28 -20.87
N GLY A 41 6.12 3.22 -20.62
CA GLY A 41 5.98 4.60 -21.06
C GLY A 41 5.01 5.46 -20.24
N ASP A 42 4.52 4.95 -19.10
CA ASP A 42 3.71 5.72 -18.15
C ASP A 42 4.54 6.88 -17.55
N ALA A 43 3.95 8.06 -17.35
CA ALA A 43 4.70 9.19 -16.76
C ALA A 43 4.86 9.02 -15.23
N VAL A 44 5.85 8.22 -14.83
CA VAL A 44 6.25 8.03 -13.43
C VAL A 44 7.42 8.96 -13.09
N VAL A 45 7.30 9.68 -11.98
CA VAL A 45 8.38 10.53 -11.48
C VAL A 45 9.45 9.65 -10.83
N LEU A 46 10.61 9.53 -11.48
CA LEU A 46 11.75 8.71 -11.02
C LEU A 46 12.88 9.56 -10.43
N LYS A 47 12.55 10.74 -9.91
CA LYS A 47 13.46 11.63 -9.20
C LYS A 47 13.74 11.11 -7.80
N GLY A 48 14.99 11.21 -7.35
CA GLY A 48 15.35 10.95 -5.96
C GLY A 48 15.55 9.47 -5.62
N VAL A 49 15.45 8.57 -6.60
CA VAL A 49 15.64 7.13 -6.42
C VAL A 49 17.12 6.89 -6.08
N PRO A 50 17.44 6.25 -4.94
CA PRO A 50 18.81 6.00 -4.53
C PRO A 50 19.49 5.03 -5.50
N TRP A 51 20.77 5.25 -5.75
CA TRP A 51 21.60 4.36 -6.55
C TRP A 51 23.00 4.25 -5.97
N SER A 52 23.68 3.14 -6.27
CA SER A 52 25.08 2.92 -5.95
C SER A 52 25.76 2.09 -7.03
N VAL A 53 27.00 2.41 -7.34
CA VAL A 53 27.85 1.68 -8.28
C VAL A 53 29.08 1.13 -7.57
N HIS A 54 29.41 -0.11 -7.89
CA HIS A 54 30.42 -0.87 -7.21
C HIS A 54 31.45 -1.40 -8.20
N PHE A 55 32.66 -0.88 -8.06
CA PHE A 55 33.83 -1.21 -8.87
C PHE A 55 34.72 -2.19 -8.10
N LYS A 56 35.62 -2.88 -8.82
CA LYS A 56 36.58 -3.79 -8.19
C LYS A 56 37.81 -3.04 -7.69
N ASN A 57 38.29 -2.08 -8.49
CA ASN A 57 39.56 -1.39 -8.28
C ASN A 57 39.39 0.13 -8.09
N THR A 58 38.23 0.67 -8.43
CA THR A 58 37.89 2.10 -8.28
C THR A 58 36.98 2.35 -7.07
N THR A 59 36.95 3.59 -6.58
CA THR A 59 36.05 4.00 -5.49
C THR A 59 34.58 3.87 -5.91
N ASN A 60 33.79 3.21 -5.07
CA ASN A 60 32.34 3.11 -5.24
C ASN A 60 31.68 4.49 -5.16
N GLN A 61 30.67 4.72 -5.98
CA GLN A 61 29.90 5.97 -5.98
C GLN A 61 28.44 5.67 -5.61
N ARG A 62 27.75 6.69 -5.10
CA ARG A 62 26.33 6.59 -4.75
C ARG A 62 25.68 7.96 -4.83
N GLY A 63 24.38 7.98 -5.04
CA GLY A 63 23.62 9.21 -5.09
C GLY A 63 22.13 8.95 -5.20
N LYS A 64 21.43 9.95 -5.73
CA LYS A 64 20.01 9.87 -6.09
C LYS A 64 19.83 10.32 -7.52
N THR A 65 18.82 9.80 -8.20
CA THR A 65 18.51 10.22 -9.56
C THR A 65 18.02 11.68 -9.61
N ASN A 66 18.32 12.37 -10.71
CA ASN A 66 17.85 13.72 -10.97
C ASN A 66 16.39 13.73 -11.48
N ASP A 67 15.90 14.90 -11.91
CA ASP A 67 14.53 15.10 -12.40
C ASP A 67 14.18 14.28 -13.67
N ARG A 68 15.19 13.79 -14.38
CA ARG A 68 15.07 12.96 -15.58
C ARG A 68 15.27 11.47 -15.29
N GLY A 69 15.44 11.08 -14.03
CA GLY A 69 15.72 9.69 -13.65
C GLY A 69 17.18 9.28 -13.88
N GLU A 70 18.08 10.23 -14.16
CA GLU A 70 19.47 9.94 -14.49
C GLU A 70 20.34 9.90 -13.22
N THR A 71 21.30 8.97 -13.19
CA THR A 71 22.40 8.98 -12.23
C THR A 71 23.44 10.04 -12.60
N GLU A 72 24.38 10.29 -11.70
CA GLU A 72 25.64 10.93 -12.11
C GLU A 72 26.38 10.04 -13.11
N ARG A 73 27.24 10.66 -13.93
CA ARG A 73 28.09 9.95 -14.88
C ARG A 73 29.33 9.42 -14.17
N PHE A 74 29.51 8.11 -14.22
CA PHE A 74 30.66 7.42 -13.66
C PHE A 74 31.83 7.54 -14.63
N LYS A 75 33.03 7.79 -14.13
CA LYS A 75 34.23 7.99 -14.94
C LYS A 75 35.34 7.09 -14.43
N THR A 76 36.04 6.41 -15.33
CA THR A 76 37.21 5.58 -15.02
C THR A 76 38.33 5.87 -16.03
N SER A 77 39.58 5.65 -15.63
CA SER A 77 40.76 5.86 -16.49
C SER A 77 40.97 4.75 -17.52
N LYS A 78 40.27 3.63 -17.36
CA LYS A 78 40.25 2.48 -18.27
C LYS A 78 38.89 1.79 -18.20
N PRO A 79 38.54 0.91 -19.15
CA PRO A 79 37.33 0.10 -19.05
C PRO A 79 37.33 -0.70 -17.76
N GLU A 80 36.27 -0.58 -16.97
CA GLU A 80 36.12 -1.32 -15.73
C GLU A 80 34.71 -1.91 -15.63
N LEU A 81 34.65 -3.19 -15.26
CA LEU A 81 33.42 -3.85 -14.88
C LEU A 81 32.91 -3.28 -13.56
N PHE A 82 31.62 -2.99 -13.51
CA PHE A 82 30.94 -2.60 -12.29
C PHE A 82 29.53 -3.19 -12.26
N PHE A 83 28.97 -3.27 -11.05
CA PHE A 83 27.54 -3.48 -10.90
C PHE A 83 26.90 -2.27 -10.24
N ALA A 84 25.71 -1.92 -10.70
CA ALA A 84 24.89 -0.88 -10.11
C ALA A 84 23.70 -1.49 -9.39
N LEU A 85 23.32 -0.85 -8.30
CA LEU A 85 22.12 -1.12 -7.52
C LEU A 85 21.26 0.14 -7.54
N VAL A 86 19.94 -0.02 -7.61
CA VAL A 86 18.98 1.09 -7.64
C VAL A 86 17.81 0.83 -6.68
N GLY A 87 17.18 1.91 -6.22
CA GLY A 87 16.03 1.87 -5.33
C GLY A 87 16.31 1.07 -4.07
N LYS A 88 15.41 0.12 -3.78
CA LYS A 88 15.44 -0.65 -2.54
C LYS A 88 16.71 -1.47 -2.36
N LEU A 89 17.26 -1.98 -3.45
CA LEU A 89 18.48 -2.78 -3.41
C LEU A 89 19.68 -1.92 -3.00
N SER A 90 19.80 -0.71 -3.54
CA SER A 90 20.84 0.24 -3.16
C SER A 90 20.70 0.69 -1.70
N GLU A 91 19.49 1.08 -1.31
CA GLU A 91 19.25 1.59 0.05
C GLU A 91 19.40 0.50 1.12
N GLY A 92 18.94 -0.71 0.85
CA GLY A 92 19.10 -1.86 1.73
C GLY A 92 20.57 -2.27 1.89
N PHE A 93 21.33 -2.32 0.78
CA PHE A 93 22.76 -2.61 0.80
C PHE A 93 23.54 -1.58 1.62
N ARG A 94 23.18 -0.30 1.48
CA ARG A 94 23.74 0.82 2.26
C ARG A 94 23.44 0.68 3.75
N LYS A 95 22.18 0.46 4.12
CA LYS A 95 21.73 0.32 5.53
C LYS A 95 22.46 -0.82 6.25
N ARG A 96 22.81 -1.88 5.52
CA ARG A 96 23.48 -3.08 6.03
C ARG A 96 25.00 -3.09 5.85
N GLY A 97 25.61 -1.94 5.58
CA GLY A 97 27.08 -1.82 5.54
C GLY A 97 27.74 -2.60 4.40
N GLY A 98 27.06 -2.77 3.27
CA GLY A 98 27.59 -3.49 2.12
C GLY A 98 27.18 -4.97 2.05
N SER A 99 26.04 -5.32 2.65
CA SER A 99 25.47 -6.67 2.58
C SER A 99 24.01 -6.63 2.12
N PHE A 100 23.61 -7.62 1.32
CA PHE A 100 22.22 -7.75 0.88
C PHE A 100 21.29 -8.27 2.00
N GLY A 101 21.84 -8.94 3.01
CA GLY A 101 21.07 -9.48 4.13
C GLY A 101 19.96 -10.43 3.65
N SER A 102 18.71 -10.13 4.03
CA SER A 102 17.51 -10.90 3.66
C SER A 102 16.87 -10.49 2.34
N LEU A 103 17.44 -9.52 1.60
CA LEU A 103 16.88 -9.12 0.31
C LEU A 103 16.95 -10.28 -0.71
N GLY A 104 15.87 -10.46 -1.46
CA GLY A 104 15.75 -11.45 -2.52
C GLY A 104 16.03 -10.86 -3.90
N GLU A 105 16.02 -11.75 -4.90
CA GLU A 105 16.01 -11.39 -6.33
C GLU A 105 17.25 -10.56 -6.75
N ILE A 106 18.37 -10.76 -6.04
CA ILE A 106 19.55 -9.90 -6.14
C ILE A 106 20.15 -9.90 -7.55
N GLU A 107 20.37 -11.09 -8.11
CA GLU A 107 21.01 -11.22 -9.44
C GLU A 107 20.12 -10.70 -10.56
N GLU A 108 18.80 -10.82 -10.44
CA GLU A 108 17.83 -10.29 -11.41
C GLU A 108 17.77 -8.75 -11.39
N ARG A 109 18.10 -8.14 -10.25
CA ARG A 109 17.97 -6.69 -10.01
C ARG A 109 19.30 -5.94 -10.08
N LYS A 110 20.43 -6.65 -10.13
CA LYS A 110 21.77 -6.07 -10.34
C LYS A 110 21.93 -5.67 -11.81
N ILE A 111 22.51 -4.49 -12.01
CA ILE A 111 22.80 -3.97 -13.35
C ILE A 111 24.30 -4.07 -13.57
N SER A 112 24.75 -5.10 -14.29
CA SER A 112 26.18 -5.31 -14.60
C SER A 112 26.55 -4.60 -15.90
N LEU A 113 27.55 -3.72 -15.85
CA LEU A 113 27.98 -2.89 -16.98
C LEU A 113 29.51 -2.76 -17.01
N VAL A 114 30.00 -2.24 -18.13
CA VAL A 114 31.39 -1.84 -18.34
C VAL A 114 31.42 -0.35 -18.66
N THR A 115 32.39 0.40 -18.16
CA THR A 115 32.62 1.78 -18.61
C THR A 115 33.23 1.78 -20.02
N MET A 116 32.69 2.61 -20.91
CA MET A 116 33.09 2.65 -22.33
C MET A 116 33.34 4.09 -22.78
N PRO A 117 34.07 4.29 -23.90
CA PRO A 117 34.18 5.60 -24.53
C PRO A 117 32.84 6.14 -25.05
N ASP A 118 32.84 7.40 -25.50
CA ASP A 118 31.71 8.03 -26.20
C ASP A 118 30.46 8.24 -25.34
N TYR A 119 30.63 8.38 -24.03
CA TYR A 119 29.59 8.82 -23.11
C TYR A 119 28.31 7.97 -23.13
N PRO A 120 28.40 6.63 -23.02
CA PRO A 120 27.23 5.77 -23.11
C PRO A 120 26.23 6.07 -21.99
N GLU A 121 24.96 5.88 -22.30
CA GLU A 121 23.84 5.92 -21.36
C GLU A 121 23.06 4.59 -21.48
N LYS A 122 22.76 3.98 -20.34
CA LYS A 122 21.94 2.78 -20.26
C LYS A 122 20.58 3.11 -19.66
N GLU A 123 19.53 2.98 -20.46
CA GLU A 123 18.16 3.00 -19.95
C GLU A 123 17.83 1.70 -19.22
N VAL A 124 17.22 1.84 -18.04
CA VAL A 124 16.82 0.72 -17.16
C VAL A 124 15.37 0.92 -16.73
N PRO A 125 14.45 0.02 -17.11
CA PRO A 125 13.07 0.07 -16.64
C PRO A 125 13.00 -0.07 -15.10
N TYR A 126 12.26 0.81 -14.43
CA TYR A 126 12.15 0.80 -12.96
C TYR A 126 10.78 0.34 -12.46
N CYS A 127 9.71 1.11 -12.69
CA CYS A 127 8.35 0.73 -12.32
C CYS A 127 7.31 1.39 -13.26
N SER A 128 6.09 0.86 -13.28
CA SER A 128 4.94 1.42 -14.00
C SER A 128 4.10 2.36 -13.12
N GLY A 129 4.43 2.49 -11.84
CA GLY A 129 3.81 3.45 -10.94
C GLY A 129 3.78 3.02 -9.48
N TYR A 130 3.21 3.90 -8.66
CA TYR A 130 3.17 3.80 -7.22
C TYR A 130 1.76 3.54 -6.69
N ASP A 131 1.65 2.59 -5.77
CA ASP A 131 0.41 2.25 -5.08
C ASP A 131 0.43 2.77 -3.64
N TYR A 132 -0.68 3.41 -3.26
CA TYR A 132 -1.00 3.81 -1.90
C TYR A 132 -2.26 3.04 -1.48
N ILE A 133 -2.10 2.11 -0.54
CA ILE A 133 -3.09 1.07 -0.26
C ILE A 133 -3.64 1.24 1.15
N THR A 134 -4.97 1.27 1.29
CA THR A 134 -5.62 1.06 2.59
C THR A 134 -6.35 -0.27 2.58
N VAL A 135 -6.17 -1.07 3.63
CA VAL A 135 -6.75 -2.40 3.79
C VAL A 135 -7.67 -2.37 4.99
N VAL A 136 -8.95 -2.69 4.77
CA VAL A 136 -9.98 -2.60 5.80
C VAL A 136 -10.64 -3.95 6.07
N GLY A 137 -10.86 -4.22 7.34
CA GLY A 137 -11.57 -5.41 7.79
C GLY A 137 -13.04 -5.45 7.40
N ALA A 138 -13.58 -6.66 7.50
CA ALA A 138 -14.99 -6.97 7.36
C ALA A 138 -15.85 -6.15 8.33
N ARG A 139 -17.13 -6.07 8.00
CA ARG A 139 -18.11 -5.49 8.91
C ARG A 139 -18.17 -6.36 10.16
N THR A 140 -17.94 -5.75 11.32
CA THR A 140 -18.06 -6.49 12.58
C THR A 140 -19.52 -6.86 12.80
N ALA A 141 -19.81 -8.14 13.05
CA ALA A 141 -21.16 -8.58 13.33
C ALA A 141 -21.67 -7.94 14.65
N PRO A 142 -22.93 -7.51 14.73
CA PRO A 142 -23.55 -7.21 16.01
C PRO A 142 -23.56 -8.48 16.86
N ARG A 143 -22.70 -8.55 17.88
CA ARG A 143 -22.71 -9.67 18.85
C ARG A 143 -24.08 -9.75 19.54
N ASP A 144 -24.77 -10.88 19.43
CA ASP A 144 -25.80 -11.31 20.39
C ASP A 144 -25.08 -12.16 21.47
N TRP A 145 -24.79 -11.55 22.62
CA TRP A 145 -23.93 -12.12 23.67
C TRP A 145 -24.67 -13.13 24.57
N ARG A 146 -25.32 -14.14 24.00
CA ARG A 146 -26.00 -15.17 24.82
C ARG A 146 -25.12 -16.32 25.30
N TRP A 147 -23.84 -16.37 24.94
CA TRP A 147 -22.91 -17.40 25.45
C TRP A 147 -21.54 -16.79 25.75
N GLN A 148 -21.03 -17.05 26.96
CA GLN A 148 -19.77 -16.58 27.58
C GLN A 148 -19.84 -15.34 28.48
N GLY A 149 -20.59 -15.45 29.59
CA GLY A 149 -20.02 -15.24 30.94
C GLY A 149 -19.31 -13.93 31.31
N GLY A 150 -19.56 -12.81 30.64
CA GLY A 150 -18.96 -11.50 30.96
C GLY A 150 -20.00 -10.41 30.80
N TYR A 151 -20.11 -9.53 31.81
CA TYR A 151 -21.11 -8.49 31.98
C TYR A 151 -21.56 -7.80 30.69
N GLY A 152 -22.86 -7.96 30.38
CA GLY A 152 -23.47 -7.52 29.15
C GLY A 152 -23.59 -6.00 29.03
N LEU A 153 -23.23 -5.47 27.86
CA LEU A 153 -23.73 -4.21 27.29
C LEU A 153 -23.75 -4.32 25.74
N THR A 154 -24.91 -4.69 25.20
CA THR A 154 -25.48 -4.41 23.86
C THR A 154 -24.72 -4.80 22.57
N ALA A 155 -25.48 -5.22 21.55
CA ALA A 155 -25.01 -5.35 20.17
C ALA A 155 -24.21 -4.10 19.74
N GLU A 156 -23.06 -4.28 19.07
CA GLU A 156 -22.25 -3.16 18.61
C GLU A 156 -23.10 -2.17 17.80
N SER A 157 -23.02 -0.88 18.13
CA SER A 157 -23.73 0.18 17.39
C SER A 157 -23.36 0.12 15.90
N LYS A 158 -24.28 0.52 15.01
CA LYS A 158 -23.99 0.51 13.57
C LYS A 158 -22.69 1.24 13.24
N GLY A 159 -22.44 2.41 13.83
CA GLY A 159 -21.17 3.14 13.63
C GLY A 159 -19.93 2.29 13.93
N ASN A 160 -19.95 1.54 15.04
CA ASN A 160 -18.85 0.64 15.37
C ASN A 160 -18.68 -0.49 14.34
N GLN A 161 -19.76 -1.05 13.80
CA GLN A 161 -19.68 -2.11 12.79
C GLN A 161 -19.00 -1.66 11.48
N TYR A 162 -19.09 -0.36 11.14
CA TYR A 162 -18.48 0.24 9.94
C TYR A 162 -17.20 1.05 10.26
N ARG A 163 -16.59 0.89 11.44
CA ARG A 163 -15.41 1.66 11.87
C ARG A 163 -14.25 1.59 10.88
N PHE A 164 -13.89 0.39 10.43
CA PHE A 164 -12.69 0.19 9.61
C PHE A 164 -12.88 0.74 8.20
N ILE A 165 -14.03 0.48 7.58
CA ILE A 165 -14.30 0.97 6.23
C ILE A 165 -14.31 2.49 6.17
N ASN A 166 -14.87 3.15 7.19
CA ASN A 166 -14.89 4.61 7.23
C ASN A 166 -13.50 5.20 7.52
N CYS A 167 -12.68 4.55 8.35
CA CYS A 167 -11.27 4.93 8.48
C CYS A 167 -10.50 4.76 7.15
N GLY A 168 -10.73 3.67 6.42
CA GLY A 168 -10.14 3.47 5.10
C GLY A 168 -10.55 4.53 4.10
N ILE A 169 -11.84 4.88 4.02
CA ILE A 169 -12.33 5.96 3.17
C ILE A 169 -11.64 7.29 3.53
N ARG A 170 -11.51 7.60 4.83
CA ARG A 170 -10.77 8.78 5.29
C ARG A 170 -9.29 8.72 4.89
N GLN A 171 -8.64 7.58 5.00
CA GLN A 171 -7.23 7.40 4.63
C GLN A 171 -6.96 7.76 3.17
N LEU A 172 -7.92 7.54 2.27
CA LEU A 172 -7.80 7.91 0.86
C LEU A 172 -7.57 9.42 0.65
N CYS A 173 -8.02 10.27 1.58
CA CYS A 173 -7.77 11.71 1.55
C CYS A 173 -6.32 12.08 1.90
N GLU A 174 -5.65 11.25 2.69
CA GLU A 174 -4.30 11.50 3.19
C GLU A 174 -3.23 11.03 2.19
N PHE A 175 -3.56 10.05 1.35
CA PHE A 175 -2.68 9.65 0.24
C PHE A 175 -2.52 10.76 -0.81
N PRO A 176 -1.41 10.79 -1.55
CA PRO A 176 -1.24 11.72 -2.68
C PRO A 176 -2.36 11.58 -3.71
N PRO A 177 -2.74 12.66 -4.41
CA PRO A 177 -3.75 12.60 -5.48
C PRO A 177 -3.44 11.50 -6.50
N ALA A 178 -4.45 10.71 -6.85
CA ALA A 178 -4.32 9.71 -7.91
C ALA A 178 -4.14 10.40 -9.27
N SER A 179 -3.25 9.85 -10.09
CA SER A 179 -3.04 10.33 -11.46
C SER A 179 -4.24 9.96 -12.32
N LYS A 180 -4.89 10.96 -12.94
CA LYS A 180 -6.14 10.77 -13.69
C LYS A 180 -5.95 9.98 -14.99
N ASP A 181 -4.81 10.17 -15.68
CA ASP A 181 -4.69 9.74 -17.08
C ASP A 181 -3.64 8.64 -17.33
N ASN A 182 -2.67 8.47 -16.43
CA ASN A 182 -1.52 7.58 -16.64
C ASN A 182 -1.26 6.60 -15.49
N TYR A 183 -2.12 6.58 -14.46
CA TYR A 183 -2.04 5.67 -13.32
C TYR A 183 -0.68 5.62 -12.61
N SER A 184 0.16 6.67 -12.75
CA SER A 184 1.49 6.71 -12.12
C SER A 184 1.42 6.75 -10.61
N VAL A 185 0.32 7.28 -10.05
CA VAL A 185 -0.07 7.19 -8.65
C VAL A 185 -1.48 6.61 -8.56
N GLN A 186 -1.66 5.52 -7.82
CA GLN A 186 -2.97 4.94 -7.52
C GLN A 186 -3.26 4.95 -6.02
N ARG A 187 -4.48 5.39 -5.69
CA ARG A 187 -5.09 5.16 -4.38
C ARG A 187 -5.94 3.90 -4.46
N ILE A 188 -5.73 2.94 -3.57
CA ILE A 188 -6.42 1.65 -3.61
C ILE A 188 -6.99 1.33 -2.23
N MET A 189 -8.29 1.02 -2.18
CA MET A 189 -8.93 0.47 -0.99
C MET A 189 -9.21 -1.02 -1.18
N VAL A 190 -8.62 -1.84 -0.32
CA VAL A 190 -8.87 -3.28 -0.25
C VAL A 190 -9.84 -3.55 0.88
N VAL A 191 -10.97 -4.18 0.59
CA VAL A 191 -12.05 -4.43 1.54
C VAL A 191 -12.27 -5.93 1.68
N PHE A 192 -12.12 -6.44 2.90
CA PHE A 192 -12.62 -7.78 3.23
C PHE A 192 -14.15 -7.74 3.25
N GLN A 193 -14.79 -8.42 2.30
CA GLN A 193 -16.19 -8.15 1.96
C GLN A 193 -17.21 -8.73 2.96
N GLN A 194 -16.78 -9.56 3.91
CA GLN A 194 -17.70 -10.26 4.80
C GLN A 194 -18.59 -9.29 5.60
N GLY A 195 -19.88 -9.63 5.68
CA GLY A 195 -20.88 -8.88 6.45
C GLY A 195 -21.42 -7.61 5.79
N TYR A 196 -20.78 -7.10 4.73
CA TYR A 196 -21.32 -6.00 3.94
C TYR A 196 -22.44 -6.49 3.01
N THR A 197 -23.58 -5.81 3.04
CA THR A 197 -24.69 -6.05 2.11
C THR A 197 -24.42 -5.40 0.76
N GLU A 198 -25.21 -5.74 -0.27
CA GLU A 198 -25.13 -5.08 -1.59
C GLU A 198 -25.32 -3.56 -1.48
N TYR A 199 -26.22 -3.10 -0.60
CA TYR A 199 -26.41 -1.68 -0.33
C TYR A 199 -25.15 -1.05 0.28
N ASP A 200 -24.50 -1.73 1.23
CA ASP A 200 -23.25 -1.26 1.82
C ASP A 200 -22.15 -1.14 0.77
N ILE A 201 -21.98 -2.18 -0.06
CA ILE A 201 -21.02 -2.22 -1.17
C ILE A 201 -21.27 -1.06 -2.14
N GLY A 202 -22.53 -0.79 -2.49
CA GLY A 202 -22.90 0.34 -3.33
C GLY A 202 -22.47 1.69 -2.74
N LYS A 203 -22.66 1.88 -1.43
CA LYS A 203 -22.21 3.10 -0.73
C LYS A 203 -20.71 3.20 -0.60
N ILE A 204 -20.03 2.10 -0.32
CA ILE A 204 -18.58 2.05 -0.25
C ILE A 204 -17.97 2.44 -1.61
N ASN A 205 -18.50 1.89 -2.71
CA ASN A 205 -18.06 2.23 -4.06
C ASN A 205 -18.25 3.73 -4.35
N GLU A 206 -19.44 4.27 -4.06
CA GLU A 206 -19.76 5.70 -4.22
C GLU A 206 -18.75 6.61 -3.50
N TYR A 207 -18.43 6.31 -2.24
CA TYR A 207 -17.47 7.12 -1.47
C TYR A 207 -16.03 6.95 -1.97
N THR A 208 -15.65 5.74 -2.37
CA THR A 208 -14.28 5.48 -2.89
C THR A 208 -14.03 6.21 -4.19
N GLU A 209 -15.03 6.23 -5.08
CA GLU A 209 -14.96 6.91 -6.38
C GLU A 209 -14.80 8.44 -6.21
N ARG A 210 -15.47 9.04 -5.22
CA ARG A 210 -15.31 10.47 -4.88
C ARG A 210 -13.88 10.83 -4.50
N HIS A 211 -13.08 9.87 -4.02
CA HIS A 211 -11.67 10.07 -3.69
C HIS A 211 -10.72 9.69 -4.83
N HIS A 212 -11.25 9.42 -6.04
CA HIS A 212 -10.51 8.95 -7.21
C HIS A 212 -9.68 7.72 -6.90
N ALA A 213 -10.22 6.82 -6.08
CA ALA A 213 -9.55 5.61 -5.65
C ALA A 213 -10.17 4.38 -6.33
N ARG A 214 -9.34 3.36 -6.51
CA ARG A 214 -9.78 2.04 -6.94
C ARG A 214 -10.20 1.22 -5.72
N ILE A 215 -11.29 0.47 -5.84
CA ILE A 215 -11.69 -0.51 -4.84
C ILE A 215 -11.36 -1.94 -5.29
N VAL A 216 -10.95 -2.78 -4.34
CA VAL A 216 -10.79 -4.22 -4.52
C VAL A 216 -11.44 -4.93 -3.34
N TYR A 217 -12.37 -5.82 -3.63
CA TYR A 217 -12.97 -6.69 -2.62
C TYR A 217 -12.21 -8.02 -2.59
N VAL A 218 -11.92 -8.50 -1.39
CA VAL A 218 -11.30 -9.81 -1.15
C VAL A 218 -12.17 -10.60 -0.18
N LYS A 219 -12.20 -11.91 -0.37
CA LYS A 219 -12.96 -12.84 0.47
C LYS A 219 -12.17 -13.41 1.62
N ASN A 220 -10.84 -13.45 1.51
CA ASN A 220 -9.96 -14.12 2.44
C ASN A 220 -8.52 -13.57 2.30
N LYS A 221 -7.64 -14.04 3.17
CA LYS A 221 -6.23 -13.65 3.21
C LYS A 221 -5.48 -14.12 1.95
N GLU A 222 -5.86 -15.24 1.34
CA GLU A 222 -5.24 -15.74 0.12
C GLU A 222 -5.49 -14.78 -1.05
N GLU A 223 -6.73 -14.32 -1.24
CA GLU A 223 -7.06 -13.30 -2.25
C GLU A 223 -6.36 -11.97 -1.99
N PHE A 224 -6.12 -11.61 -0.72
CA PHE A 224 -5.35 -10.43 -0.35
C PHE A 224 -3.86 -10.59 -0.70
N VAL A 225 -3.25 -11.73 -0.36
CA VAL A 225 -1.87 -12.06 -0.75
C VAL A 225 -1.74 -12.07 -2.27
N ASP A 226 -2.66 -12.72 -2.98
CA ASP A 226 -2.73 -12.75 -4.44
C ASP A 226 -2.79 -11.35 -5.05
N PHE A 227 -3.58 -10.46 -4.44
CA PHE A 227 -3.64 -9.07 -4.83
C PHE A 227 -2.26 -8.41 -4.67
N LEU A 228 -1.58 -8.57 -3.53
CA LEU A 228 -0.24 -8.00 -3.31
C LEU A 228 0.78 -8.54 -4.30
N ILE A 229 0.91 -9.86 -4.46
CA ILE A 229 1.92 -10.46 -5.35
C ILE A 229 1.73 -10.09 -6.82
N LYS A 230 0.48 -9.81 -7.26
CA LYS A 230 0.19 -9.31 -8.61
C LYS A 230 0.83 -7.94 -8.91
N ARG A 231 1.38 -7.22 -7.92
CA ARG A 231 2.16 -5.99 -8.17
C ARG A 231 3.44 -6.28 -8.92
N LYS A 232 4.06 -7.43 -8.64
CA LYS A 232 5.32 -7.84 -9.27
C LYS A 232 5.16 -7.93 -10.78
N SER A 233 4.17 -8.69 -11.27
CA SER A 233 3.90 -8.81 -12.71
C SER A 233 3.40 -7.51 -13.35
N LYS A 234 2.83 -6.60 -12.56
CA LYS A 234 2.43 -5.26 -13.02
C LYS A 234 3.57 -4.24 -12.98
N ASN A 235 4.73 -4.60 -12.43
CA ASN A 235 5.86 -3.71 -12.17
C ASN A 235 5.47 -2.46 -11.34
N ARG A 236 4.56 -2.61 -10.38
CA ARG A 236 4.11 -1.52 -9.51
C ARG A 236 4.75 -1.63 -8.14
N LEU A 237 5.07 -0.48 -7.55
CA LEU A 237 5.68 -0.40 -6.23
C LEU A 237 4.72 0.20 -5.21
N ILE A 238 4.60 -0.43 -4.04
CA ILE A 238 3.84 0.08 -2.91
C ILE A 238 4.69 1.14 -2.20
N LYS A 239 4.16 2.35 -2.10
CA LYS A 239 4.75 3.46 -1.33
C LYS A 239 4.23 3.52 0.09
N GLU A 240 2.93 3.26 0.27
CA GLU A 240 2.31 3.29 1.58
C GLU A 240 1.22 2.23 1.68
N MET A 241 1.17 1.51 2.81
CA MET A 241 0.10 0.58 3.11
C MET A 241 -0.43 0.75 4.54
N VAL A 242 -1.74 0.93 4.68
CA VAL A 242 -2.38 1.19 5.99
C VAL A 242 -3.43 0.14 6.31
N PHE A 243 -3.30 -0.52 7.46
CA PHE A 243 -4.22 -1.57 7.92
C PHE A 243 -5.20 -1.06 8.98
N PHE A 244 -6.49 -1.27 8.72
CA PHE A 244 -7.59 -1.05 9.67
C PHE A 244 -8.33 -2.36 9.91
N CYS A 245 -7.93 -3.07 10.96
CA CYS A 245 -8.55 -4.34 11.33
C CYS A 245 -8.42 -4.61 12.82
N HIS A 246 -8.99 -5.73 13.26
CA HIS A 246 -8.71 -6.23 14.60
C HIS A 246 -7.33 -6.85 14.61
N GLY A 247 -6.61 -6.71 15.71
CA GLY A 247 -5.39 -7.48 15.90
C GLY A 247 -5.54 -8.39 17.11
N ILE A 248 -5.11 -9.63 16.87
CA ILE A 248 -4.89 -10.67 17.86
C ILE A 248 -3.37 -10.85 17.89
N ILE A 249 -2.84 -11.45 18.95
CA ILE A 249 -1.41 -11.71 19.02
C ILE A 249 -0.98 -12.55 17.83
N ASN A 250 0.06 -12.09 17.15
CA ASN A 250 0.62 -12.69 15.94
C ASN A 250 -0.31 -12.71 14.69
N ILE A 251 -1.50 -12.09 14.74
CA ILE A 251 -2.51 -12.16 13.67
C ILE A 251 -3.20 -10.80 13.47
N ALA A 252 -3.21 -10.31 12.22
CA ALA A 252 -4.14 -9.27 11.78
C ALA A 252 -5.44 -9.93 11.32
N SER A 253 -6.53 -9.74 12.08
CA SER A 253 -7.82 -10.38 11.84
C SER A 253 -8.78 -9.45 11.12
N PHE A 254 -9.07 -9.77 9.86
CA PHE A 254 -10.01 -9.04 9.02
C PHE A 254 -11.44 -9.55 9.13
N HIS A 255 -11.66 -10.77 9.63
CA HIS A 255 -12.99 -11.39 9.80
C HIS A 255 -13.40 -11.56 11.28
N TYR A 256 -12.79 -10.79 12.17
CA TYR A 256 -12.95 -10.95 13.62
C TYR A 256 -14.42 -11.10 14.05
N ALA A 257 -14.70 -12.20 14.77
CA ALA A 257 -16.03 -12.55 15.26
C ALA A 257 -17.14 -12.66 14.17
N GLY A 258 -16.75 -12.93 12.92
CA GLY A 258 -17.64 -13.32 11.82
C GLY A 258 -17.82 -14.83 11.71
N ASN A 259 -18.55 -15.27 10.69
CA ASN A 259 -18.86 -16.68 10.43
C ASN A 259 -17.67 -17.49 9.86
N ASP A 260 -16.55 -16.83 9.54
CA ASP A 260 -15.36 -17.47 8.91
C ASP A 260 -14.08 -16.70 9.31
N VAL A 261 -13.75 -16.80 10.60
CA VAL A 261 -12.66 -16.01 11.19
C VAL A 261 -11.32 -16.38 10.56
N GLU A 262 -11.03 -17.67 10.39
CA GLU A 262 -9.74 -18.20 9.90
C GLU A 262 -9.37 -17.70 8.50
N ALA A 263 -10.36 -17.53 7.62
CA ALA A 263 -10.18 -16.97 6.29
C ALA A 263 -9.70 -15.50 6.32
N GLY A 264 -9.98 -14.77 7.41
CA GLY A 264 -9.53 -13.40 7.61
C GLY A 264 -8.30 -13.26 8.50
N GLU A 265 -7.67 -14.36 8.94
CA GLU A 265 -6.50 -14.32 9.84
C GLU A 265 -5.20 -14.22 9.05
N PHE A 266 -4.74 -12.99 8.80
CA PHE A 266 -3.46 -12.71 8.18
C PHE A 266 -2.33 -12.83 9.21
N SER A 267 -1.59 -13.93 9.10
CA SER A 267 -0.58 -14.39 10.04
C SER A 267 0.86 -14.09 9.57
N ILE A 268 1.83 -14.46 10.39
CA ILE A 268 3.26 -14.40 10.04
C ILE A 268 3.59 -15.25 8.79
N ASN A 269 2.87 -16.35 8.55
CA ASN A 269 3.11 -17.17 7.36
C ASN A 269 2.66 -16.45 6.09
N ASP A 270 1.54 -15.73 6.15
CA ASP A 270 1.02 -14.97 5.02
C ASP A 270 1.93 -13.79 4.67
N ILE A 271 2.54 -13.16 5.68
CA ILE A 271 3.55 -12.10 5.50
C ILE A 271 4.73 -12.61 4.66
N LYS A 272 5.21 -13.83 4.91
CA LYS A 272 6.34 -14.44 4.19
C LYS A 272 6.02 -14.77 2.73
N ASN A 273 4.75 -14.86 2.36
CA ASN A 273 4.31 -15.18 1.01
C ASN A 273 4.25 -13.95 0.09
N VAL A 274 4.56 -12.75 0.61
CA VAL A 274 4.58 -11.51 -0.15
C VAL A 274 6.03 -11.13 -0.48
N TYR A 275 6.29 -10.83 -1.76
CA TYR A 275 7.60 -10.39 -2.22
C TYR A 275 7.98 -9.04 -1.63
N GLU A 276 9.20 -8.91 -1.11
CA GLU A 276 9.74 -7.64 -0.62
C GLU A 276 9.98 -6.62 -1.74
N SER A 277 10.14 -7.10 -2.99
CA SER A 277 10.43 -6.30 -4.17
C SER A 277 9.24 -5.49 -4.70
N ILE A 278 8.01 -5.78 -4.26
CA ILE A 278 6.83 -4.96 -4.61
C ILE A 278 6.74 -3.67 -3.81
N PHE A 279 7.61 -3.47 -2.81
CA PHE A 279 7.63 -2.27 -1.99
C PHE A 279 8.78 -1.37 -2.43
N ASP A 280 8.55 -0.06 -2.48
CA ASP A 280 9.61 0.89 -2.83
C ASP A 280 10.66 1.03 -1.70
N TYR A 281 11.78 1.71 -2.00
CA TYR A 281 12.92 1.86 -1.09
C TYR A 281 12.61 2.64 0.20
N ASP A 282 11.59 3.49 0.15
CA ASP A 282 11.08 4.35 1.22
C ASP A 282 9.65 3.96 1.63
N ALA A 283 9.22 2.75 1.29
CA ALA A 283 7.87 2.31 1.59
C ALA A 283 7.60 2.28 3.11
N GLU A 284 6.41 2.71 3.48
CA GLU A 284 5.94 2.71 4.86
C GLU A 284 4.67 1.89 5.03
N ILE A 285 4.55 1.22 6.17
CA ILE A 285 3.35 0.51 6.58
C ILE A 285 2.91 1.04 7.93
N THR A 286 1.61 1.30 8.07
CA THR A 286 1.00 1.66 9.34
C THR A 286 -0.10 0.67 9.66
N THR A 287 -0.02 0.04 10.83
CA THR A 287 -1.07 -0.88 11.29
C THR A 287 -1.75 -0.33 12.53
N TYR A 288 -3.07 -0.13 12.41
CA TYR A 288 -3.92 0.23 13.53
C TYR A 288 -4.46 -1.01 14.26
N ALA A 289 -4.12 -2.22 13.80
CA ALA A 289 -4.55 -3.45 14.45
C ALA A 289 -4.03 -3.54 15.89
N CYS A 290 -4.94 -3.81 16.84
CA CYS A 290 -4.59 -3.95 18.25
C CYS A 290 -3.49 -5.01 18.43
N ARG A 291 -2.51 -4.79 19.30
CA ARG A 291 -1.47 -5.80 19.59
C ARG A 291 -0.60 -6.21 18.40
N ALA A 292 -0.61 -5.46 17.29
CA ALA A 292 0.27 -5.75 16.15
C ALA A 292 1.76 -5.54 16.45
N GLY A 293 2.09 -4.72 17.46
CA GLY A 293 3.45 -4.48 17.94
C GLY A 293 3.94 -5.45 19.01
N ILE A 294 3.15 -6.45 19.41
CA ILE A 294 3.49 -7.37 20.51
C ILE A 294 3.29 -8.84 20.10
N SER A 295 3.94 -9.75 20.82
CA SER A 295 3.78 -11.21 20.67
C SER A 295 3.50 -11.96 21.96
N VAL A 296 3.50 -11.26 23.11
CA VAL A 296 3.22 -11.84 24.43
C VAL A 296 1.80 -11.48 24.86
N ASP A 297 1.01 -12.48 25.26
CA ASP A 297 -0.33 -12.23 25.83
C ASP A 297 -0.24 -11.95 27.32
N ALA A 298 -0.29 -10.68 27.68
CA ALA A 298 -0.34 -10.26 29.07
C ALA A 298 -1.28 -9.06 29.25
N GLY A 299 -1.89 -8.95 30.43
CA GLY A 299 -2.80 -7.85 30.77
C GLY A 299 -2.08 -6.52 31.00
N ASP A 300 -0.91 -6.56 31.63
CA ASP A 300 -0.03 -5.40 31.87
C ASP A 300 1.41 -5.75 31.50
N LEU A 301 1.94 -4.99 30.53
CA LEU A 301 3.27 -5.10 29.94
C LEU A 301 4.23 -4.01 30.44
N TYR A 302 3.85 -3.21 31.44
CA TYR A 302 4.75 -2.22 32.03
C TYR A 302 6.06 -2.85 32.51
N ASN A 303 7.20 -2.35 32.01
CA ASN A 303 8.55 -2.90 32.25
C ASN A 303 8.73 -4.39 31.90
N LYS A 304 7.91 -4.94 31.00
CA LYS A 304 8.05 -6.31 30.51
C LYS A 304 8.34 -6.30 29.01
N ASP A 305 9.09 -7.30 28.56
CA ASP A 305 9.26 -7.56 27.14
C ASP A 305 7.91 -7.96 26.54
N ALA A 306 7.40 -7.16 25.62
CA ALA A 306 6.14 -7.42 24.94
C ALA A 306 6.31 -8.40 23.77
N GLY A 307 7.53 -8.87 23.52
CA GLY A 307 7.88 -9.73 22.40
C GLY A 307 7.90 -8.97 21.07
N GLN A 308 8.25 -7.68 21.09
CA GLN A 308 8.24 -6.82 19.88
C GLN A 308 8.99 -7.46 18.71
N LYS A 309 10.10 -8.15 18.98
CA LYS A 309 10.94 -8.85 17.97
C LYS A 309 10.21 -9.96 17.22
N LEU A 310 9.16 -10.52 17.81
CA LEU A 310 8.36 -11.59 17.22
C LEU A 310 7.01 -11.08 16.68
N SER A 311 6.68 -9.80 16.93
CA SER A 311 5.40 -9.20 16.60
C SER A 311 5.11 -9.21 15.10
N PRO A 312 3.83 -9.24 14.68
CA PRO A 312 3.46 -9.07 13.28
C PRO A 312 4.12 -7.85 12.63
N ALA A 313 4.19 -6.73 13.35
CA ALA A 313 4.81 -5.51 12.84
C ALA A 313 6.30 -5.70 12.54
N GLN A 314 7.05 -6.30 13.46
CA GLN A 314 8.46 -6.59 13.22
C GLN A 314 8.63 -7.63 12.11
N LYS A 315 7.78 -8.65 12.03
CA LYS A 315 7.84 -9.63 10.93
C LYS A 315 7.57 -9.01 9.58
N MET A 316 6.62 -8.08 9.48
CA MET A 316 6.42 -7.28 8.26
C MET A 316 7.65 -6.44 7.92
N ALA A 317 8.26 -5.77 8.91
CA ALA A 317 9.45 -4.96 8.71
C ALA A 317 10.64 -5.80 8.21
N ASP A 318 10.87 -6.96 8.84
CA ASP A 318 11.96 -7.87 8.51
C ASP A 318 11.76 -8.56 7.15
N SER A 319 10.56 -9.08 6.89
CA SER A 319 10.24 -9.81 5.67
C SER A 319 10.17 -8.91 4.45
N TRP A 320 9.69 -7.68 4.60
CA TRP A 320 9.50 -6.77 3.49
C TRP A 320 10.57 -5.69 3.40
N ASP A 321 11.49 -5.58 4.37
CA ASP A 321 12.51 -4.52 4.45
C ASP A 321 11.89 -3.11 4.31
N VAL A 322 10.87 -2.84 5.12
CA VAL A 322 10.10 -1.59 5.15
C VAL A 322 9.98 -1.06 6.56
N LYS A 323 9.69 0.24 6.69
CA LYS A 323 9.33 0.82 7.98
C LYS A 323 7.90 0.42 8.33
N VAL A 324 7.69 -0.10 9.54
CA VAL A 324 6.36 -0.46 10.04
C VAL A 324 6.07 0.31 11.32
N ASN A 325 5.00 1.10 11.31
CA ASN A 325 4.46 1.79 12.47
C ASN A 325 3.33 0.94 13.07
N ALA A 326 3.47 0.55 14.33
CA ALA A 326 2.47 -0.23 15.05
C ALA A 326 2.38 0.23 16.51
N LEU A 327 1.20 0.11 17.09
CA LEU A 327 0.98 0.40 18.50
C LEU A 327 1.12 -0.90 19.32
N GLU A 328 1.87 -0.82 20.43
CA GLU A 328 2.04 -1.94 21.36
C GLU A 328 0.77 -2.21 22.18
N MET A 329 0.04 -1.14 22.50
CA MET A 329 -1.18 -1.21 23.32
C MET A 329 -2.45 -1.21 22.48
N ARG A 330 -3.53 -1.75 23.07
CA ARG A 330 -4.87 -1.85 22.45
C ARG A 330 -5.37 -0.47 22.01
N SER A 331 -5.54 -0.26 20.71
CA SER A 331 -6.33 0.84 20.18
C SER A 331 -7.80 0.65 20.58
N SER A 332 -8.35 1.57 21.37
CA SER A 332 -9.80 1.63 21.56
C SER A 332 -10.42 2.33 20.35
N TYR A 333 -11.20 1.58 19.59
CA TYR A 333 -12.01 2.11 18.48
C TYR A 333 -13.38 2.63 18.94
N VAL A 334 -13.60 2.69 20.26
CA VAL A 334 -14.83 3.25 20.85
C VAL A 334 -14.79 4.76 20.68
N GLY A 335 -15.76 5.32 19.97
CA GLY A 335 -15.93 6.78 19.83
C GLY A 335 -15.23 7.43 18.63
N ILE A 336 -14.90 6.68 17.57
CA ILE A 336 -14.34 7.27 16.33
C ILE A 336 -15.30 8.29 15.68
N TYR A 337 -16.62 8.13 15.87
CA TYR A 337 -17.62 9.07 15.35
C TYR A 337 -17.94 10.16 16.36
N GLY A 338 -16.97 11.06 16.54
CA GLY A 338 -17.15 12.29 17.27
C GLY A 338 -17.08 12.15 18.78
N THR A 339 -17.04 13.31 19.42
CA THR A 339 -17.11 13.48 20.87
C THR A 339 -18.36 12.82 21.45
N VAL A 340 -18.39 12.59 22.76
CA VAL A 340 -19.57 12.08 23.48
C VAL A 340 -20.84 12.87 23.13
N GLU A 341 -20.71 14.17 22.86
CA GLU A 341 -21.81 15.06 22.46
C GLU A 341 -22.29 14.81 21.03
N GLU A 342 -21.36 14.60 20.09
CA GLU A 342 -21.70 14.27 18.70
C GLU A 342 -22.35 12.89 18.60
N ILE A 343 -21.89 11.91 19.40
CA ILE A 343 -22.52 10.59 19.51
C ILE A 343 -23.94 10.70 20.07
N LYS A 344 -24.16 11.52 21.10
CA LYS A 344 -25.50 11.78 21.67
C LYS A 344 -26.43 12.50 20.70
N LYS A 345 -25.92 13.43 19.89
CA LYS A 345 -26.70 14.04 18.80
C LYS A 345 -27.02 13.01 17.72
N ALA A 346 -26.04 12.18 17.35
CA ALA A 346 -26.21 11.18 16.32
C ALA A 346 -27.24 10.08 16.66
N SER A 347 -27.29 9.65 17.93
CA SER A 347 -28.28 8.67 18.38
C SER A 347 -29.73 9.19 18.26
N SER A 348 -29.94 10.50 18.36
CA SER A 348 -31.26 11.13 18.15
C SER A 348 -31.68 11.27 16.68
N TYR A 349 -30.75 11.13 15.71
CA TYR A 349 -31.13 11.18 14.29
C TYR A 349 -32.05 10.03 13.88
N GLY A 350 -31.98 8.88 14.56
CA GLY A 350 -32.92 7.78 14.34
C GLY A 350 -34.36 8.22 14.54
N ASP A 351 -34.63 8.96 15.62
CA ASP A 351 -35.95 9.50 15.94
C ASP A 351 -36.35 10.64 15.01
N VAL A 352 -35.40 11.48 14.58
CA VAL A 352 -35.64 12.52 13.57
C VAL A 352 -36.05 11.91 12.23
N ILE A 353 -35.35 10.87 11.76
CA ILE A 353 -35.67 10.17 10.51
C ILE A 353 -37.03 9.45 10.62
N LYS A 354 -37.32 8.83 11.78
CA LYS A 354 -38.62 8.20 12.04
C LYS A 354 -39.75 9.23 12.03
N ASN A 355 -39.54 10.38 12.65
CA ASN A 355 -40.49 11.49 12.65
C ASN A 355 -40.70 12.08 11.24
N ILE A 356 -39.63 12.25 10.47
CA ILE A 356 -39.71 12.67 9.07
C ILE A 356 -40.53 11.66 8.28
N ASN A 357 -40.22 10.36 8.36
CA ASN A 357 -40.96 9.31 7.65
C ASN A 357 -42.43 9.21 8.08
N MET A 358 -42.73 9.31 9.36
CA MET A 358 -44.12 9.37 9.86
C MET A 358 -44.86 10.60 9.34
N ARG A 359 -44.18 11.76 9.28
CA ARG A 359 -44.75 13.00 8.73
C ARG A 359 -44.99 12.89 7.23
N TRP A 360 -44.08 12.25 6.48
CA TRP A 360 -44.26 11.95 5.06
C TRP A 360 -45.41 10.95 4.80
N MET A 361 -45.55 9.92 5.63
CA MET A 361 -46.69 8.98 5.56
C MET A 361 -48.01 9.67 5.88
N SER A 362 -48.05 10.54 6.89
CA SER A 362 -49.19 11.39 7.25
C SER A 362 -49.59 12.32 6.09
N ILE A 363 -48.61 12.95 5.44
CA ILE A 363 -48.85 13.80 4.26
C ILE A 363 -49.40 12.97 3.07
N LYS A 364 -48.84 11.78 2.82
CA LYS A 364 -49.37 10.85 1.79
C LYS A 364 -50.80 10.41 2.09
N GLN A 365 -51.11 10.04 3.33
CA GLN A 365 -52.48 9.67 3.74
C GLN A 365 -53.45 10.85 3.65
N ARG A 366 -53.04 12.07 4.00
CA ARG A 366 -53.86 13.27 3.81
C ARG A 366 -54.11 13.56 2.34
N LYS A 367 -53.11 13.43 1.46
CA LYS A 367 -53.31 13.54 0.00
C LYS A 367 -54.25 12.46 -0.54
N LEU A 368 -54.12 11.21 -0.08
CA LEU A 368 -55.05 10.11 -0.43
C LEU A 368 -56.48 10.37 0.08
N LYS A 369 -56.66 10.92 1.29
CA LYS A 369 -57.97 11.35 1.82
C LYS A 369 -58.58 12.50 1.02
N VAL A 370 -57.78 13.46 0.56
CA VAL A 370 -58.25 14.57 -0.29
C VAL A 370 -58.67 14.05 -1.67
N ILE A 371 -57.98 13.04 -2.21
CA ILE A 371 -58.37 12.39 -3.47
C ILE A 371 -59.66 11.55 -3.30
N TYR A 372 -59.88 10.89 -2.17
CA TYR A 372 -61.12 10.12 -1.91
C TYR A 372 -62.33 10.98 -1.49
N MET A 373 -62.13 12.21 -0.97
CA MET A 373 -63.23 13.10 -0.55
C MET A 373 -63.68 14.10 -1.63
N GLN A 374 -63.01 14.19 -2.78
CA GLN A 374 -63.45 15.05 -3.90
C GLN A 374 -64.47 14.39 -4.85
N ASN A 375 -64.84 13.12 -4.64
CA ASN A 375 -65.75 12.36 -5.52
C ASN A 375 -67.10 11.97 -4.89
N LEU A 376 -67.56 12.62 -3.81
CA LEU A 376 -68.82 12.27 -3.13
C LEU A 376 -69.85 13.42 -3.02
N GLN A 377 -69.74 14.47 -3.84
CA GLN A 377 -70.71 15.59 -3.86
C GLN A 377 -71.45 15.83 -5.19
N SER A 378 -71.50 14.86 -6.10
CA SER A 378 -72.23 15.02 -7.38
C SER A 378 -73.11 13.83 -7.77
N PHE A 379 -73.86 13.28 -6.82
CA PHE A 379 -75.00 12.41 -7.11
C PHE A 379 -76.23 12.88 -6.33
N GLN A 380 -76.86 13.96 -6.82
CA GLN A 380 -78.28 14.16 -6.64
C GLN A 380 -78.84 15.03 -7.77
N VAL A 381 -79.93 14.53 -8.36
CA VAL A 381 -80.91 15.18 -9.25
C VAL A 381 -80.62 15.14 -10.76
N THR A 382 -81.08 14.05 -11.39
CA THR A 382 -81.94 14.14 -12.59
C THR A 382 -83.07 13.13 -12.44
N MET A 383 -84.29 13.59 -12.11
CA MET A 383 -85.56 13.21 -12.75
C MET A 383 -86.75 13.80 -11.99
N MET A 384 -87.43 14.72 -12.70
CA MET A 384 -88.74 15.38 -12.49
C MET A 384 -88.69 16.78 -11.92
#